data_AF-A0A1I0I5I9-F1
#
_entry.id   AF-A0A1I0I5I9-F1
#
_cell.length_a   1.000
_cell.length_b   1.000
_cell.length_c   1.000
_cell.angle_alpha   90.00
_cell.angle_beta   90.00
_cell.angle_gamma   90.00
#
_symmetry.space_group_name_H-M   'P 1'
#
loop_
_entity.id
_entity.type
_entity.pdbx_description
1 polymer ?
#
loop_
_entity_poly.entity_id
_entity_poly.type
_entity_poly.pdbx_seq_one_letter_code
_entity_poly.pdbx_strand_id
1 'polypeptide(L)'
;MEAFIIRLSLVLVALCLPAFRGTAQAVSPTDSLAESKIVASIGADICRQLVAENRKRPLDALSQEDTKQLFIRLMLVSLAGNPELMKRIAADPDQAQSSGEVMGRKVGLWLFRECPVSRPMIMRLGAQQLTKDQAVSNPAEEAVLTPMATQMCGDMEQRVKMKGQKTFTLAQNQALFQSALTPYMLDHMEEMKAVYGEDIFEDQEKLRALGIKLALKMSEKCPEIMVLLSDPKKAGR
;
A
#
# COMPACT_ATOMS: atom_id res chain seq x y z
N MET A 1 -30.72 21.44 17.46
CA MET A 1 -29.83 21.41 16.27
C MET A 1 -28.51 20.68 16.57
N GLU A 2 -27.96 20.79 17.78
CA GLU A 2 -26.69 20.12 18.16
C GLU A 2 -26.77 18.58 18.24
N ALA A 3 -27.92 18.01 18.60
CA ALA A 3 -28.12 16.56 18.64
C ALA A 3 -28.11 15.88 17.24
N PHE A 4 -28.30 16.66 16.16
CA PHE A 4 -28.31 16.14 14.79
C PHE A 4 -26.89 16.02 14.22
N ILE A 5 -25.98 16.91 14.62
CA ILE A 5 -24.58 16.93 14.18
C ILE A 5 -23.79 15.76 14.80
N ILE A 6 -24.10 15.38 16.04
CA ILE A 6 -23.45 14.26 16.75
C ILE A 6 -23.88 12.90 16.19
N ARG A 7 -25.14 12.76 15.73
CA ARG A 7 -25.60 11.51 15.09
C ARG A 7 -25.07 11.36 13.66
N LEU A 8 -24.86 12.45 12.92
CA LEU A 8 -24.31 12.41 11.56
C LEU A 8 -22.81 12.02 11.54
N SER A 9 -22.05 12.43 12.56
CA SER A 9 -20.62 12.12 12.69
C SER A 9 -20.36 10.67 13.12
N LEU A 10 -21.25 10.04 13.88
CA LEU A 10 -21.11 8.63 14.29
C LEU A 10 -21.43 7.63 13.17
N VAL A 11 -22.32 7.97 12.24
CA VAL A 11 -22.66 7.11 11.09
C VAL A 11 -21.55 7.09 10.04
N LEU A 12 -20.82 8.20 9.86
CA LEU A 12 -19.71 8.28 8.90
C LEU A 12 -18.48 7.45 9.30
N VAL A 13 -18.23 7.22 10.60
CA VAL A 13 -17.06 6.46 11.07
C VAL A 13 -17.27 4.93 10.95
N ALA A 14 -18.52 4.45 10.96
CA ALA A 14 -18.85 3.03 10.88
C ALA A 14 -18.77 2.44 9.45
N LEU A 15 -18.76 3.27 8.41
CA LEU A 15 -18.86 2.83 7.00
C LEU A 15 -17.51 2.54 6.32
N CYS A 16 -16.38 2.79 6.98
CA CYS A 16 -15.04 2.56 6.39
C CYS A 16 -14.49 1.13 6.53
N LEU A 17 -15.27 0.15 7.02
CA LEU A 17 -14.73 -1.17 7.41
C LEU A 17 -14.94 -2.36 6.43
N PRO A 18 -15.83 -2.38 5.40
CA PRO A 18 -16.02 -3.61 4.61
C PRO A 18 -15.35 -3.65 3.21
N ALA A 19 -14.46 -2.71 2.84
CA ALA A 19 -14.11 -2.47 1.43
C ALA A 19 -12.96 -3.30 0.81
N PHE A 20 -12.56 -4.45 1.38
CA PHE A 20 -11.42 -5.24 0.85
C PHE A 20 -11.76 -6.61 0.23
N ARG A 21 -13.05 -6.98 0.10
CA ARG A 21 -13.45 -8.17 -0.65
C ARG A 21 -13.69 -7.83 -2.12
N GLY A 22 -12.62 -7.82 -2.91
CA GLY A 22 -12.64 -7.43 -4.31
C GLY A 22 -13.20 -8.51 -5.26
N THR A 23 -14.31 -8.21 -5.92
CA THR A 23 -14.62 -8.74 -7.25
C THR A 23 -14.05 -7.76 -8.29
N ALA A 24 -13.25 -8.26 -9.22
CA ALA A 24 -12.66 -7.46 -10.28
C ALA A 24 -13.75 -7.07 -11.30
N GLN A 25 -14.33 -5.89 -11.16
CA GLN A 25 -15.18 -5.29 -12.22
C GLN A 25 -14.30 -4.56 -13.24
N ALA A 26 -14.56 -4.86 -14.52
CA ALA A 26 -13.86 -4.30 -15.67
C ALA A 26 -14.11 -2.78 -15.78
N VAL A 27 -13.02 -2.01 -15.84
CA VAL A 27 -13.05 -0.54 -15.96
C VAL A 27 -13.13 -0.16 -17.44
N SER A 28 -14.15 0.62 -17.84
CA SER A 28 -14.27 1.12 -19.22
C SER A 28 -13.13 2.08 -19.61
N PRO A 29 -12.63 2.08 -20.86
CA PRO A 29 -11.31 2.63 -21.20
C PRO A 29 -11.27 4.15 -21.42
N THR A 30 -12.43 4.80 -21.61
CA THR A 30 -12.54 6.19 -22.08
C THR A 30 -12.35 7.25 -20.98
N ASP A 31 -12.38 6.85 -19.71
CA ASP A 31 -12.28 7.75 -18.56
C ASP A 31 -10.84 8.04 -18.08
N SER A 32 -9.83 7.40 -18.68
CA SER A 32 -8.49 7.31 -18.09
C SER A 32 -7.68 8.62 -18.06
N LEU A 33 -7.81 9.51 -19.06
CA LEU A 33 -7.00 10.74 -19.11
C LEU A 33 -7.54 11.85 -18.21
N ALA A 34 -8.86 12.10 -18.23
CA ALA A 34 -9.47 13.09 -17.35
C ALA A 34 -9.34 12.67 -15.89
N GLU A 35 -9.58 11.39 -15.60
CA GLU A 35 -9.42 10.84 -14.27
C GLU A 35 -7.97 10.90 -13.78
N SER A 36 -6.99 10.55 -14.63
CA SER A 36 -5.57 10.66 -14.24
C SER A 36 -5.14 12.11 -13.94
N LYS A 37 -5.68 13.11 -14.64
CA LYS A 37 -5.46 14.52 -14.30
C LYS A 37 -6.06 14.90 -12.95
N ILE A 38 -7.27 14.42 -12.64
CA ILE A 38 -7.91 14.62 -11.33
C ILE A 38 -7.06 13.97 -10.22
N VAL A 39 -6.67 12.71 -10.41
CA VAL A 39 -5.80 11.97 -9.47
C VAL A 39 -4.48 12.71 -9.24
N ALA A 40 -3.83 13.17 -10.31
CA ALA A 40 -2.56 13.88 -10.20
C ALA A 40 -2.71 15.25 -9.52
N SER A 41 -3.79 15.98 -9.79
CA SER A 41 -4.08 17.26 -9.15
C SER A 41 -4.30 17.09 -7.63
N ILE A 42 -5.17 16.16 -7.24
CA ILE A 42 -5.44 15.86 -5.83
C ILE A 42 -4.18 15.33 -5.14
N GLY A 43 -3.49 14.37 -5.78
CA GLY A 43 -2.26 13.80 -5.24
C GLY A 43 -1.16 14.85 -5.04
N ALA A 44 -0.97 15.76 -6.00
CA ALA A 44 0.03 16.83 -5.88
C ALA A 44 -0.32 17.81 -4.73
N ASP A 45 -1.60 18.11 -4.55
CA ASP A 45 -2.06 18.95 -3.46
C ASP A 45 -1.84 18.29 -2.09
N ILE A 46 -2.27 17.03 -1.93
CA ILE A 46 -2.02 16.26 -0.69
C ILE A 46 -0.52 16.14 -0.43
N CYS A 47 0.30 15.89 -1.46
CA CYS A 47 1.75 15.81 -1.28
C CYS A 47 2.33 17.10 -0.73
N ARG A 48 1.92 18.25 -1.28
CA ARG A 48 2.34 19.57 -0.79
C ARG A 48 1.96 19.78 0.68
N GLN A 49 0.74 19.38 1.04
CA GLN A 49 0.28 19.46 2.42
C GLN A 49 1.05 18.49 3.34
N LEU A 50 1.31 17.26 2.91
CA LEU A 50 2.13 16.29 3.66
C LEU A 50 3.56 16.79 3.88
N VAL A 51 4.18 17.46 2.90
CA VAL A 51 5.50 18.09 3.08
C VAL A 51 5.43 19.17 4.17
N ALA A 52 4.38 19.99 4.17
CA ALA A 52 4.19 21.02 5.19
C ALA A 52 3.95 20.41 6.58
N GLU A 53 3.15 19.36 6.68
CA GLU A 53 2.88 18.65 7.95
C GLU A 53 4.14 17.94 8.46
N ASN A 54 4.91 17.29 7.59
CA ASN A 54 6.17 16.61 7.95
C ASN A 54 7.22 17.57 8.54
N ARG A 55 7.20 18.85 8.12
CA ARG A 55 8.08 19.89 8.69
C ARG A 55 7.66 20.30 10.10
N LYS A 56 6.38 20.19 10.43
CA LYS A 56 5.86 20.50 11.78
C LYS A 56 6.13 19.35 12.74
N ARG A 57 5.82 18.13 12.29
CA ARG A 57 6.05 16.88 13.01
C ARG A 57 6.38 15.79 11.99
N PRO A 58 7.52 15.10 12.13
CA PRO A 58 7.88 13.99 11.25
C PRO A 58 6.73 12.98 11.13
N LEU A 59 6.36 12.61 9.91
CA LEU A 59 5.21 11.73 9.66
C LEU A 59 5.43 10.33 10.23
N ASP A 60 6.67 9.85 10.27
CA ASP A 60 7.09 8.60 10.89
C ASP A 60 6.86 8.57 12.41
N ALA A 61 6.92 9.72 13.07
CA ALA A 61 6.62 9.88 14.50
C ALA A 61 5.12 9.97 14.83
N LEU A 62 4.24 9.93 13.82
CA LEU A 62 2.80 9.86 14.04
C LEU A 62 2.38 8.43 14.42
N SER A 63 1.44 8.34 15.36
CA SER A 63 0.76 7.08 15.61
C SER A 63 -0.02 6.65 14.35
N GLN A 64 -0.44 5.39 14.33
CA GLN A 64 -1.24 4.86 13.23
C GLN A 64 -2.57 5.59 13.08
N GLU A 65 -3.26 5.86 14.18
CA GLU A 65 -4.54 6.57 14.15
C GLU A 65 -4.34 8.03 13.72
N ASP A 66 -3.31 8.72 14.24
CA ASP A 66 -2.98 10.08 13.82
C ASP A 66 -2.67 10.15 12.33
N THR A 67 -1.94 9.15 11.82
CA THR A 67 -1.62 9.01 10.39
C THR A 67 -2.88 8.87 9.54
N LYS A 68 -3.81 8.01 9.97
CA LYS A 68 -5.09 7.81 9.28
C LYS A 68 -5.94 9.07 9.29
N GLN A 69 -6.08 9.72 10.44
CA GLN A 69 -6.86 10.96 10.58
C GLN A 69 -6.25 12.09 9.75
N LEU A 70 -4.92 12.21 9.76
CA LEU A 70 -4.21 13.16 8.90
C LEU A 70 -4.53 12.89 7.43
N PHE A 71 -4.38 11.66 6.96
CA PHE A 71 -4.64 11.31 5.57
C PHE A 71 -6.10 11.58 5.17
N ILE A 72 -7.08 11.19 6.00
CA ILE A 72 -8.51 11.48 5.77
C ILE A 72 -8.74 12.99 5.67
N ARG A 73 -8.20 13.78 6.60
CA ARG A 73 -8.32 15.24 6.58
C ARG A 73 -7.77 15.84 5.30
N LEU A 74 -6.56 15.44 4.90
CA LEU A 74 -5.91 15.95 3.69
C LEU A 74 -6.68 15.55 2.43
N MET A 75 -7.14 14.30 2.35
CA MET A 75 -8.00 13.84 1.27
C MET A 75 -9.26 14.71 1.20
N LEU A 76 -10.03 14.86 2.28
CA LEU A 76 -11.26 15.65 2.28
C LEU A 76 -11.04 17.10 1.84
N VAL A 77 -9.98 17.75 2.33
CA VAL A 77 -9.62 19.12 1.92
C VAL A 77 -9.30 19.19 0.42
N SER A 78 -8.47 18.28 -0.09
CA SER A 78 -8.08 18.28 -1.50
C SER A 78 -9.23 17.87 -2.44
N LEU A 79 -10.12 16.98 -2.01
CA LEU A 79 -11.32 16.61 -2.77
C LEU A 79 -12.30 17.79 -2.85
N ALA A 80 -12.56 18.47 -1.72
CA ALA A 80 -13.44 19.64 -1.68
C ALA A 80 -12.89 20.82 -2.50
N GLY A 81 -11.55 20.93 -2.60
CA GLY A 81 -10.87 21.92 -3.44
C GLY A 81 -10.81 21.58 -4.93
N ASN A 82 -11.33 20.42 -5.37
CA ASN A 82 -11.26 19.97 -6.77
C ASN A 82 -12.65 20.06 -7.45
N PRO A 83 -12.93 21.12 -8.24
CA PRO A 83 -14.26 21.33 -8.81
C PRO A 83 -14.66 20.27 -9.83
N GLU A 84 -13.73 19.74 -10.62
CA GLU A 84 -13.98 18.66 -11.58
C GLU A 84 -14.45 17.38 -10.89
N LEU A 85 -13.81 16.99 -9.78
CA LEU A 85 -14.26 15.83 -9.01
C LEU A 85 -15.61 16.08 -8.36
N MET A 86 -15.84 17.25 -7.78
CA MET A 86 -17.13 17.59 -7.17
C MET A 86 -18.26 17.56 -8.20
N LYS A 87 -18.00 18.03 -9.43
CA LYS A 87 -18.94 17.90 -10.55
C LYS A 87 -19.21 16.44 -10.90
N ARG A 88 -18.19 15.59 -10.90
CA ARG A 88 -18.32 14.15 -11.18
C ARG A 88 -19.15 13.43 -10.11
N ILE A 89 -18.90 13.71 -8.83
CA ILE A 89 -19.67 13.15 -7.71
C ILE A 89 -21.12 13.63 -7.76
N ALA A 90 -21.36 14.91 -8.08
CA ALA A 90 -22.71 15.46 -8.19
C ALA A 90 -23.50 14.90 -9.39
N ALA A 91 -22.82 14.43 -10.43
CA ALA A 91 -23.46 13.87 -11.61
C ALA A 91 -24.01 12.44 -11.39
N ASP A 92 -23.46 11.70 -10.42
CA ASP A 92 -23.91 10.34 -10.09
C ASP A 92 -23.75 10.10 -8.57
N PRO A 93 -24.71 10.58 -7.75
CA PRO A 93 -24.65 10.47 -6.30
C PRO A 93 -24.76 9.02 -5.81
N ASP A 94 -25.46 8.16 -6.55
CA ASP A 94 -25.65 6.75 -6.18
C ASP A 94 -24.33 5.96 -6.27
N GLN A 95 -23.42 6.37 -7.17
CA GLN A 95 -22.08 5.79 -7.31
C GLN A 95 -20.97 6.61 -6.61
N ALA A 96 -21.31 7.66 -5.87
CA ALA A 96 -20.34 8.55 -5.23
C ALA A 96 -19.37 7.79 -4.31
N GLN A 97 -19.88 6.82 -3.55
CA GLN A 97 -19.08 6.03 -2.62
C GLN A 97 -18.08 5.13 -3.35
N SER A 98 -18.54 4.29 -4.28
CA SER A 98 -17.68 3.37 -5.02
C SER A 98 -16.64 4.13 -5.87
N SER A 99 -17.05 5.23 -6.49
CA SER A 99 -16.17 6.13 -7.23
C SER A 99 -15.13 6.78 -6.31
N GLY A 100 -15.54 7.22 -5.12
CA GLY A 100 -14.65 7.77 -4.10
C GLY A 100 -13.60 6.77 -3.63
N GLU A 101 -13.97 5.50 -3.44
CA GLU A 101 -13.03 4.43 -3.07
C GLU A 101 -12.01 4.13 -4.17
N VAL A 102 -12.46 4.03 -5.43
CA VAL A 102 -11.56 3.84 -6.58
C VAL A 102 -10.61 5.02 -6.72
N MET A 103 -11.12 6.25 -6.62
CA MET A 103 -10.33 7.48 -6.66
C MET A 103 -9.32 7.52 -5.51
N GLY A 104 -9.74 7.21 -4.29
CA GLY A 104 -8.87 7.16 -3.10
C GLY A 104 -7.71 6.18 -3.27
N ARG A 105 -7.97 4.99 -3.82
CA ARG A 105 -6.92 4.01 -4.17
C ARG A 105 -5.95 4.56 -5.21
N LYS A 106 -6.46 5.19 -6.27
CA LYS A 106 -5.64 5.80 -7.33
C LYS A 106 -4.76 6.95 -6.78
N VAL A 107 -5.32 7.80 -5.93
CA VAL A 107 -4.57 8.89 -5.26
C VAL A 107 -3.53 8.33 -4.30
N GLY A 108 -3.86 7.32 -3.50
CA GLY A 108 -2.89 6.65 -2.62
C GLY A 108 -1.71 6.05 -3.42
N LEU A 109 -2.00 5.37 -4.53
CA LEU A 109 -0.96 4.85 -5.42
C LEU A 109 -0.13 5.97 -6.06
N TRP A 110 -0.77 7.07 -6.49
CA TRP A 110 -0.08 8.23 -7.03
C TRP A 110 0.86 8.84 -5.99
N LEU A 111 0.38 9.08 -4.77
CA LEU A 111 1.18 9.65 -3.67
C LEU A 111 2.38 8.77 -3.36
N PHE A 112 2.16 7.46 -3.27
CA PHE A 112 3.23 6.52 -3.05
C PHE A 112 4.34 6.61 -4.11
N ARG A 113 3.97 6.77 -5.38
CA ARG A 113 4.91 6.90 -6.50
C ARG A 113 5.60 8.27 -6.51
N GLU A 114 4.82 9.33 -6.40
CA GLU A 114 5.22 10.71 -6.72
C GLU A 114 5.63 11.55 -5.52
N CYS A 115 5.28 11.12 -4.31
CA CYS A 115 5.47 11.88 -3.08
C CYS A 115 6.36 11.12 -2.10
N PRO A 116 7.69 11.33 -2.10
CA PRO A 116 8.61 10.60 -1.24
C PRO A 116 8.25 10.66 0.25
N VAL A 117 7.78 11.82 0.73
CA VAL A 117 7.41 12.01 2.13
C VAL A 117 6.19 11.18 2.56
N SER A 118 5.31 10.79 1.61
CA SER A 118 4.14 9.97 1.92
C SER A 118 4.43 8.48 1.94
N ARG A 119 5.56 8.02 1.40
CA ARG A 119 5.85 6.58 1.26
C ARG A 119 5.82 5.83 2.60
N PRO A 120 6.55 6.26 3.65
CA PRO A 120 6.53 5.55 4.93
C PRO A 120 5.13 5.53 5.56
N MET A 121 4.37 6.61 5.35
CA MET A 121 3.00 6.74 5.82
C MET A 121 2.06 5.74 5.13
N ILE A 122 2.09 5.69 3.80
CA ILE A 122 1.25 4.82 2.99
C ILE A 122 1.60 3.35 3.22
N MET A 123 2.89 3.01 3.37
CA MET A 123 3.30 1.65 3.68
C MET A 123 2.75 1.18 5.03
N ARG A 124 2.80 2.03 6.07
CA ARG A 124 2.22 1.69 7.38
C ARG A 124 0.70 1.51 7.31
N LEU A 125 0.00 2.37 6.57
CA LEU A 125 -1.45 2.25 6.37
C LEU A 125 -1.81 0.97 5.59
N GLY A 126 -1.05 0.66 4.53
CA GLY A 126 -1.23 -0.56 3.74
C GLY A 126 -0.92 -1.82 4.54
N ALA A 127 0.19 -1.81 5.29
CA ALA A 127 0.59 -2.92 6.15
C ALA A 127 -0.48 -3.24 7.20
N GLN A 128 -1.15 -2.24 7.77
CA GLN A 128 -2.25 -2.44 8.73
C GLN A 128 -3.43 -3.20 8.13
N GLN A 129 -3.85 -2.79 6.93
CA GLN A 129 -5.00 -3.41 6.28
C GLN A 129 -4.68 -4.87 5.95
N LEU A 130 -3.46 -5.12 5.49
CA LEU A 130 -3.00 -6.47 5.19
C LEU A 130 -2.77 -7.31 6.46
N THR A 131 -2.32 -6.73 7.58
CA THR A 131 -2.17 -7.49 8.84
C THR A 131 -3.52 -7.89 9.44
N LYS A 132 -4.59 -7.10 9.28
CA LYS A 132 -5.91 -7.51 9.77
C LYS A 132 -6.43 -8.79 9.10
N ASP A 133 -6.18 -8.93 7.81
CA ASP A 133 -6.72 -10.03 7.01
C ASP A 133 -5.71 -11.17 6.79
N GLN A 134 -4.41 -10.88 6.89
CA GLN A 134 -3.32 -11.77 6.49
C GLN A 134 -2.11 -11.72 7.43
N ALA A 135 -2.28 -11.31 8.70
CA ALA A 135 -1.21 -11.46 9.67
C ALA A 135 -0.75 -12.93 9.78
N VAL A 136 0.52 -13.08 10.13
CA VAL A 136 1.07 -14.36 10.58
C VAL A 136 0.21 -14.83 11.75
N SER A 137 -0.50 -15.93 11.56
CA SER A 137 -1.61 -16.31 12.42
C SER A 137 -1.20 -17.28 13.51
N ASN A 138 -0.02 -17.90 13.40
CA ASN A 138 0.47 -18.86 14.39
C ASN A 138 2.01 -18.82 14.55
N PRO A 139 2.53 -19.37 15.67
CA PRO A 139 3.98 -19.38 15.94
C PRO A 139 4.82 -20.18 14.95
N ALA A 140 4.26 -21.21 14.30
CA ALA A 140 4.99 -22.03 13.34
C ALA A 140 5.25 -21.25 12.04
N GLU A 141 4.26 -20.53 11.53
CA GLU A 141 4.43 -19.58 10.43
C GLU A 141 5.48 -18.51 10.78
N GLU A 142 5.43 -17.96 12.01
CA GLU A 142 6.40 -16.96 12.46
C GLU A 142 7.83 -17.50 12.46
N ALA A 143 8.03 -18.74 12.91
CA ALA A 143 9.32 -19.41 12.96
C ALA A 143 9.94 -19.62 11.58
N VAL A 144 9.14 -19.72 10.52
CA VAL A 144 9.61 -19.85 9.13
C VAL A 144 9.78 -18.48 8.46
N LEU A 145 8.77 -17.62 8.57
CA LEU A 145 8.74 -16.37 7.81
C LEU A 145 9.70 -15.31 8.34
N THR A 146 9.93 -15.24 9.65
CA THR A 146 10.81 -14.22 10.22
C THR A 146 12.28 -14.40 9.86
N PRO A 147 12.85 -15.62 9.96
CA PRO A 147 14.19 -15.88 9.45
C PRO A 147 14.31 -15.61 7.95
N MET A 148 13.36 -16.11 7.14
CA MET A 148 13.33 -15.91 5.70
C MET A 148 13.31 -14.41 5.34
N ALA A 149 12.41 -13.63 5.95
CA ALA A 149 12.35 -12.18 5.74
C ALA A 149 13.65 -11.48 6.14
N THR A 150 14.25 -11.87 7.27
CA THR A 150 15.49 -11.28 7.79
C THR A 150 16.67 -11.54 6.84
N GLN A 151 16.82 -12.79 6.38
CA GLN A 151 17.87 -13.17 5.47
C GLN A 151 17.69 -12.49 4.10
N MET A 152 16.47 -12.53 3.55
CA MET A 152 16.14 -11.83 2.31
C MET A 152 16.43 -10.33 2.39
N CYS A 153 16.10 -9.68 3.50
CA CYS A 153 16.41 -8.27 3.72
C CYS A 153 17.93 -8.03 3.65
N GLY A 154 18.74 -8.84 4.36
CA GLY A 154 20.20 -8.74 4.33
C GLY A 154 20.79 -8.94 2.92
N ASP A 155 20.30 -9.95 2.21
CA ASP A 155 20.72 -10.26 0.84
C ASP A 155 20.38 -9.11 -0.13
N MET A 156 19.15 -8.60 -0.05
CA MET A 156 18.69 -7.50 -0.88
C MET A 156 19.49 -6.22 -0.60
N GLU A 157 19.74 -5.88 0.66
CA GLU A 157 20.58 -4.75 1.04
C GLU A 157 21.99 -4.86 0.46
N GLN A 158 22.61 -6.05 0.56
CA GLN A 158 23.94 -6.27 0.01
C GLN A 158 23.93 -6.11 -1.51
N ARG A 159 22.96 -6.68 -2.21
CA ARG A 159 22.83 -6.56 -3.68
C ARG A 159 22.59 -5.12 -4.13
N VAL A 160 21.77 -4.36 -3.39
CA VAL A 160 21.52 -2.94 -3.66
C VAL A 160 22.79 -2.10 -3.44
N LYS A 161 23.55 -2.37 -2.37
CA LYS A 161 24.85 -1.74 -2.11
C LYS A 161 25.85 -2.04 -3.24
N MET A 162 25.98 -3.30 -3.66
CA MET A 162 26.91 -3.70 -4.73
C MET A 162 26.60 -3.06 -6.09
N LYS A 163 25.33 -2.81 -6.42
CA LYS A 163 24.95 -2.13 -7.66
C LYS A 163 25.06 -0.59 -7.62
N GLY A 164 25.51 -0.02 -6.49
CA GLY A 164 25.85 1.39 -6.37
C GLY A 164 24.65 2.34 -6.38
N GLN A 165 23.54 1.96 -5.70
CA GLN A 165 22.30 2.75 -5.60
C GLN A 165 21.70 3.20 -6.95
N LYS A 166 22.11 2.56 -8.06
CA LYS A 166 21.52 2.83 -9.37
C LYS A 166 20.03 2.51 -9.32
N THR A 167 19.26 3.34 -10.00
CA THR A 167 17.83 3.14 -10.23
C THR A 167 17.64 1.84 -11.01
N PHE A 168 16.98 0.87 -10.39
CA PHE A 168 16.68 -0.44 -10.97
C PHE A 168 15.38 -0.38 -11.75
N THR A 169 15.36 -0.82 -13.01
CA THR A 169 14.12 -0.95 -13.78
C THR A 169 13.08 -1.84 -13.10
N LEU A 170 11.80 -1.78 -13.48
CA LEU A 170 10.77 -2.63 -12.83
C LEU A 170 11.11 -4.11 -13.02
N ALA A 171 11.53 -4.45 -14.24
CA ALA A 171 12.01 -5.78 -14.57
C ALA A 171 13.27 -6.16 -13.77
N GLN A 172 14.21 -5.22 -13.57
CA GLN A 172 15.40 -5.47 -12.75
C GLN A 172 15.07 -5.65 -11.26
N ASN A 173 14.11 -4.89 -10.73
CA ASN A 173 13.61 -5.05 -9.36
C ASN A 173 12.92 -6.41 -9.18
N GLN A 174 12.08 -6.82 -10.14
CA GLN A 174 11.44 -8.13 -10.12
C GLN A 174 12.46 -9.25 -10.21
N ALA A 175 13.43 -9.16 -11.13
CA ALA A 175 14.50 -10.14 -11.26
C ALA A 175 15.38 -10.19 -10.00
N LEU A 176 15.69 -9.03 -9.41
CA LEU A 176 16.44 -8.94 -8.16
C LEU A 176 15.69 -9.66 -7.04
N PHE A 177 14.41 -9.32 -6.85
CA PHE A 177 13.56 -9.94 -5.84
C PHE A 177 13.41 -11.45 -6.05
N GLN A 178 13.11 -11.91 -7.27
CA GLN A 178 13.02 -13.34 -7.59
C GLN A 178 14.34 -14.06 -7.30
N SER A 179 15.47 -13.50 -7.74
CA SER A 179 16.79 -14.09 -7.50
C SER A 179 17.23 -14.09 -6.03
N ALA A 180 16.62 -13.23 -5.21
CA ALA A 180 16.81 -13.24 -3.76
C ALA A 180 15.85 -14.24 -3.10
N LEU A 181 14.59 -14.30 -3.54
CA LEU A 181 13.56 -15.16 -2.95
C LEU A 181 13.79 -16.65 -3.18
N THR A 182 14.16 -17.05 -4.40
CA THR A 182 14.26 -18.47 -4.80
C THR A 182 15.10 -19.34 -3.85
N PRO A 183 16.35 -18.98 -3.48
CA PRO A 183 17.14 -19.83 -2.58
C PRO A 183 16.44 -20.04 -1.23
N TYR A 184 15.86 -19.01 -0.63
CA TYR A 184 15.18 -19.16 0.66
C TYR A 184 13.90 -19.99 0.58
N MET A 185 13.16 -19.91 -0.54
CA MET A 185 12.00 -20.77 -0.74
C MET A 185 12.40 -22.25 -0.85
N LEU A 186 13.57 -22.54 -1.43
CA LEU A 186 14.10 -23.90 -1.51
C LEU A 186 14.64 -24.36 -0.14
N ASP A 187 15.38 -23.50 0.56
CA ASP A 187 15.98 -23.81 1.86
C ASP A 187 14.93 -24.05 2.96
N HIS A 188 13.75 -23.43 2.84
CA HIS A 188 12.62 -23.56 3.79
C HIS A 188 11.45 -24.37 3.22
N MET A 189 11.66 -25.13 2.15
CA MET A 189 10.58 -25.82 1.43
C MET A 189 9.79 -26.78 2.33
N GLU A 190 10.48 -27.59 3.12
CA GLU A 190 9.86 -28.62 3.97
C GLU A 190 9.10 -28.00 5.15
N GLU A 191 9.66 -26.95 5.76
CA GLU A 191 8.98 -26.21 6.81
C GLU A 191 7.75 -25.46 6.28
N MET A 192 7.82 -24.90 5.08
CA MET A 192 6.66 -24.28 4.44
C MET A 192 5.57 -25.31 4.13
N LYS A 193 5.91 -26.51 3.65
CA LYS A 193 4.92 -27.58 3.46
C LYS A 193 4.29 -28.02 4.77
N ALA A 194 5.08 -28.16 5.83
CA ALA A 194 4.59 -28.53 7.16
C ALA A 194 3.59 -27.50 7.72
N VAL A 195 3.77 -26.22 7.40
CA VAL A 195 2.95 -25.12 7.91
C VAL A 195 1.75 -24.80 7.01
N TYR A 196 1.91 -24.84 5.68
CA TYR A 196 0.92 -24.38 4.70
C TYR A 196 0.26 -25.51 3.89
N GLY A 197 0.75 -26.74 4.01
CA GLY A 197 0.31 -27.92 3.26
C GLY A 197 1.27 -28.29 2.12
N GLU A 198 1.28 -29.57 1.74
CA GLU A 198 2.13 -30.11 0.66
C GLU A 198 1.92 -29.42 -0.69
N ASP A 199 0.72 -28.88 -0.91
CA ASP A 199 0.27 -28.21 -2.14
C ASP A 199 0.58 -26.71 -2.18
N ILE A 200 1.29 -26.15 -1.19
CA ILE A 200 1.62 -24.70 -1.12
C ILE A 200 2.29 -24.16 -2.40
N PHE A 201 3.05 -24.98 -3.12
CA PHE A 201 3.73 -24.59 -4.35
C PHE A 201 2.88 -24.78 -5.62
N GLU A 202 1.76 -25.50 -5.51
CA GLU A 202 0.83 -25.77 -6.61
C GLU A 202 -0.41 -24.86 -6.53
N ASP A 203 -0.79 -24.45 -5.32
CA ASP A 203 -1.90 -23.56 -5.05
C ASP A 203 -1.46 -22.08 -5.15
N GLN A 204 -1.89 -21.41 -6.22
CA GLN A 204 -1.59 -20.00 -6.47
C GLN A 204 -2.14 -19.05 -5.39
N GLU A 205 -3.29 -19.37 -4.78
CA GLU A 205 -3.87 -18.52 -3.73
C GLU A 205 -3.03 -18.61 -2.46
N LYS A 206 -2.62 -19.81 -2.07
CA LYS A 206 -1.73 -20.01 -0.92
C LYS A 206 -0.37 -19.37 -1.13
N LEU A 207 0.23 -19.53 -2.33
CA LEU A 207 1.50 -18.90 -2.66
C LEU A 207 1.40 -17.37 -2.65
N ARG A 208 0.29 -16.81 -3.13
CA ARG A 208 0.01 -15.37 -3.06
C ARG A 208 -0.11 -14.88 -1.62
N ALA A 209 -0.84 -15.60 -0.78
CA ALA A 209 -0.99 -15.26 0.64
C ALA A 209 0.35 -15.32 1.38
N LEU A 210 1.16 -16.36 1.12
CA LEU A 210 2.52 -16.50 1.62
C LEU A 210 3.39 -15.31 1.20
N GLY A 211 3.36 -14.92 -0.08
CA GLY A 211 4.10 -13.77 -0.60
C GLY A 211 3.71 -12.45 0.08
N ILE A 212 2.42 -12.25 0.39
CA ILE A 212 1.96 -11.07 1.14
C ILE A 212 2.47 -11.10 2.58
N LYS A 213 2.36 -12.23 3.28
CA LYS A 213 2.88 -12.40 4.65
C LYS A 213 4.39 -12.12 4.72
N LEU A 214 5.15 -12.64 3.76
CA LEU A 214 6.58 -12.40 3.66
C LEU A 214 6.88 -10.92 3.37
N ALA A 215 6.17 -10.30 2.43
CA ALA A 215 6.34 -8.87 2.13
C ALA A 215 6.02 -7.98 3.35
N LEU A 216 5.03 -8.35 4.18
CA LEU A 216 4.75 -7.66 5.44
C LEU A 216 5.94 -7.78 6.40
N LYS A 217 6.47 -8.98 6.61
CA LYS A 217 7.65 -9.19 7.46
C LYS A 217 8.88 -8.42 6.95
N MET A 218 9.10 -8.40 5.64
CA MET A 218 10.16 -7.60 5.04
C MET A 218 9.93 -6.10 5.24
N SER A 219 8.68 -5.61 5.19
CA SER A 219 8.38 -4.20 5.42
C SER A 219 8.68 -3.73 6.84
N GLU A 220 8.61 -4.64 7.82
CA GLU A 220 9.00 -4.39 9.21
C GLU A 220 10.53 -4.41 9.38
N LYS A 221 11.22 -5.31 8.67
CA LYS A 221 12.67 -5.54 8.83
C LYS A 221 13.55 -4.63 7.97
N CYS A 222 13.14 -4.36 6.73
CA CYS A 222 13.88 -3.57 5.75
C CYS A 222 12.95 -2.67 4.90
N PRO A 223 12.33 -1.64 5.50
CA PRO A 223 11.37 -0.77 4.81
C PRO A 223 11.96 -0.08 3.57
N GLU A 224 13.26 0.21 3.53
CA GLU A 224 13.94 0.83 2.39
C GLU A 224 13.95 -0.07 1.15
N ILE A 225 14.12 -1.38 1.34
CA ILE A 225 14.06 -2.37 0.24
C ILE A 225 12.64 -2.44 -0.32
N MET A 226 11.64 -2.43 0.56
CA MET A 226 10.25 -2.42 0.13
C MET A 226 9.91 -1.15 -0.65
N VAL A 227 10.43 0.02 -0.24
CA VAL A 227 10.32 1.26 -1.03
C VAL A 227 10.99 1.08 -2.40
N LEU A 228 12.19 0.49 -2.47
CA LEU A 228 12.90 0.28 -3.73
C LEU A 228 12.10 -0.59 -4.72
N LEU A 229 11.56 -1.70 -4.25
CA LEU A 229 10.77 -2.65 -5.07
C LEU A 229 9.47 -2.03 -5.60
N SER A 230 9.00 -0.98 -4.94
CA SER A 230 7.68 -0.41 -5.13
C SER A 230 7.67 0.90 -5.93
N ASP A 231 8.85 1.45 -6.26
CA ASP A 231 9.03 2.71 -6.98
C ASP A 231 9.22 2.48 -8.49
N PRO A 232 8.15 2.53 -9.30
CA PRO A 232 8.23 2.32 -10.75
C PRO A 232 9.00 3.43 -11.49
N LYS A 233 9.23 4.60 -10.88
CA LYS A 233 9.92 5.73 -11.52
C LYS A 233 11.44 5.64 -11.43
N LYS A 234 11.94 5.07 -10.33
CA LYS A 234 13.31 4.53 -10.32
C LYS A 234 13.43 3.29 -11.22
N ALA A 235 12.30 2.79 -11.69
CA ALA A 235 12.17 1.61 -12.52
C ALA A 235 12.06 1.84 -14.03
N GLY A 236 12.35 3.06 -14.49
CA GLY A 236 12.55 3.37 -15.90
C GLY A 236 12.52 4.86 -16.18
N ARG A 237 13.69 5.45 -16.37
CA ARG A 237 13.97 6.19 -17.61
C ARG A 237 14.90 5.34 -18.44
#